data_AF-A0A2U1YTR7-F1
#
_entry.id   AF-A0A2U1YTR7-F1
#
_cell.length_a   1.000
_cell.length_b   1.000
_cell.length_c   1.000
_cell.angle_alpha   90.00
_cell.angle_beta   90.00
_cell.angle_gamma   90.00
#
_symmetry.space_group_name_H-M   'P 1'
#
loop_
_entity.id
_entity.type
_entity.pdbx_description
1 polymer ?
#
loop_
_entity_poly.entity_id
_entity_poly.type
_entity_poly.pdbx_seq_one_letter_code
_entity_poly.pdbx_strand_id
1 'polypeptide(L)'
;MLGKGIDIVFVSSFSRVMTPDEVAVVSRFGEIEISIDSVDADILRSVRKAVDVRTILYNTHLIRAHIIAHDLPMPRLIWTAVLTDRVVNGLPDLVAMAISSGIVTVNVNDLAYFKGTGIGDTGHVADMSDALFPAAFLAVQKARRMARRHGVNLTITGMDRLERRARAVLKRAEYGRAVGSLEHVDDVDPNRPVFIYGAGEAGRRLYRVLAAATIAVAGFIDSARDGEWDGVPISSLETYRRQAGPDDQILIASMYEEEIEKALSRAGIDTGLRAHRVAMMTLANPLPSVVPAATDAEAAKAKTWRQGIQGQYVCADDASDDVPAGYTRQCLSPWTEIYFDPKGEVYSCCFRGIAMAKLSGETGIDAVRNDAPYRRLRHSLLTGENLDPECSRCTGHRIVPVAEFQDSVRGVLTAGQSIEKGLP
;
A
#
# COMPACT_ATOMS: atom_id res chain seq x y z
N MET A 1 -2.98 -24.15 21.09
CA MET A 1 -3.80 -22.98 20.67
C MET A 1 -3.81 -22.87 19.16
N LEU A 2 -2.66 -23.02 18.48
CA LEU A 2 -2.58 -23.18 17.03
C LEU A 2 -3.58 -24.27 16.57
N GLY A 3 -4.49 -23.90 15.66
CA GLY A 3 -5.50 -24.80 15.10
C GLY A 3 -6.87 -24.83 15.82
N LYS A 4 -7.12 -23.99 16.84
CA LYS A 4 -8.43 -23.88 17.52
C LYS A 4 -9.34 -22.78 16.94
N GLY A 5 -9.25 -22.50 15.64
CA GLY A 5 -10.00 -21.41 15.00
C GLY A 5 -9.53 -20.00 15.34
N ILE A 6 -8.33 -19.87 15.93
CA ILE A 6 -7.65 -18.59 16.13
C ILE A 6 -6.42 -18.58 15.23
N ASP A 7 -6.40 -17.64 14.29
CA ASP A 7 -5.21 -17.37 13.48
C ASP A 7 -4.21 -16.58 14.31
N ILE A 8 -3.01 -17.14 14.48
CA ILE A 8 -1.92 -16.49 15.18
C ILE A 8 -0.94 -15.96 14.14
N VAL A 9 -0.67 -14.65 14.23
CA VAL A 9 0.34 -13.96 13.43
C VAL A 9 1.64 -13.89 14.22
N PHE A 10 2.74 -14.36 13.63
CA PHE A 10 4.07 -14.24 14.22
C PHE A 10 4.83 -13.07 13.60
N VAL A 11 5.25 -12.10 14.42
CA VAL A 11 6.00 -10.91 13.96
C VAL A 11 7.43 -10.99 14.49
N SER A 12 8.44 -10.95 13.60
CA SER A 12 9.85 -11.06 14.00
C SER A 12 10.81 -10.43 12.99
N SER A 13 12.03 -10.10 13.42
CA SER A 13 13.10 -9.59 12.55
C SER A 13 14.08 -10.67 12.08
N PHE A 14 13.91 -11.92 12.52
CA PHE A 14 14.75 -13.06 12.16
C PHE A 14 16.26 -12.80 12.29
N SER A 15 16.66 -12.08 13.34
CA SER A 15 18.04 -11.60 13.53
C SER A 15 19.06 -12.69 13.87
N ARG A 16 18.61 -13.89 14.25
CA ARG A 16 19.45 -15.04 14.59
C ARG A 16 19.07 -16.22 13.71
N VAL A 17 20.05 -17.05 13.37
CA VAL A 17 19.79 -18.32 12.69
C VAL A 17 18.91 -19.19 13.60
N MET A 18 17.78 -19.66 13.06
CA MET A 18 16.85 -20.49 13.79
C MET A 18 17.38 -21.92 13.93
N THR A 19 17.13 -22.54 15.08
CA THR A 19 17.35 -23.98 15.27
C THR A 19 16.25 -24.78 14.54
N PRO A 20 16.46 -26.08 14.27
CA PRO A 20 15.43 -26.93 13.68
C PRO A 20 14.10 -26.93 14.46
N ASP A 21 14.16 -26.88 15.79
CA ASP A 21 12.97 -26.84 16.64
C ASP A 21 12.23 -25.49 16.52
N GLU A 22 12.96 -24.38 16.45
CA GLU A 22 12.38 -23.05 16.22
C GLU A 22 11.70 -22.99 14.84
N VAL A 23 12.35 -23.53 13.80
CA VAL A 23 11.76 -23.63 12.45
C VAL A 23 10.47 -24.46 12.47
N ALA A 24 10.47 -25.61 13.16
CA ALA A 24 9.30 -26.47 13.27
C ALA A 24 8.13 -25.80 14.00
N VAL A 25 8.41 -24.95 15.00
CA VAL A 25 7.37 -24.17 15.70
C VAL A 25 6.86 -23.03 14.83
N VAL A 26 7.75 -22.24 14.22
CA VAL A 26 7.39 -21.08 13.39
C VAL A 26 6.62 -21.50 12.14
N SER A 27 6.91 -22.69 11.59
CA SER A 27 6.21 -23.24 10.42
C SER A 27 4.73 -23.58 10.65
N ARG A 28 4.24 -23.50 11.90
CA ARG A 28 2.84 -23.83 12.27
C ARG A 28 1.93 -22.61 12.40
N PHE A 29 2.46 -21.40 12.26
CA PHE A 29 1.64 -20.19 12.28
C PHE A 29 0.85 -20.07 10.96
N GLY A 30 -0.30 -19.41 10.98
CA GLY A 30 -1.05 -19.13 9.75
C GLY A 30 -0.43 -17.98 8.95
N GLU A 31 0.31 -17.11 9.65
CA GLU A 31 0.91 -15.92 9.09
C GLU A 31 2.20 -15.55 9.82
N ILE A 32 3.17 -15.06 9.05
CA ILE A 32 4.48 -14.66 9.54
C ILE A 32 4.84 -13.32 8.90
N GLU A 33 4.96 -12.28 9.72
CA GLU A 33 5.49 -10.97 9.33
C GLU A 33 6.97 -10.86 9.68
N ILE A 34 7.79 -10.60 8.67
CA ILE A 34 9.24 -10.57 8.76
C ILE A 34 9.72 -9.14 8.51
N SER A 35 10.32 -8.52 9.52
CA SER A 35 10.87 -7.16 9.38
C SER A 35 12.15 -7.15 8.54
N ILE A 36 12.12 -6.49 7.39
CA ILE A 36 13.25 -6.32 6.46
C ILE A 36 13.10 -4.99 5.71
N ASP A 37 13.90 -3.99 6.08
CA ASP A 37 13.76 -2.66 5.44
C ASP A 37 14.48 -2.58 4.10
N SER A 38 15.59 -3.30 3.91
CA SER A 38 16.37 -3.28 2.68
C SER A 38 17.05 -4.64 2.46
N VAL A 39 17.29 -4.96 1.19
CA VAL A 39 18.12 -6.11 0.80
C VAL A 39 19.60 -5.75 0.72
N ASP A 40 19.93 -4.46 0.76
CA ASP A 40 21.29 -3.96 0.92
C ASP A 40 21.70 -4.11 2.39
N ALA A 41 22.76 -4.88 2.63
CA ALA A 41 23.22 -5.22 3.97
C ALA A 41 23.79 -4.00 4.74
N ASP A 42 24.36 -3.01 4.05
CA ASP A 42 24.89 -1.79 4.68
C ASP A 42 23.75 -0.85 5.06
N ILE A 43 22.79 -0.64 4.15
CA ILE A 43 21.58 0.16 4.43
C ILE A 43 20.82 -0.47 5.59
N LEU A 44 20.56 -1.79 5.55
CA LEU A 44 19.82 -2.50 6.60
C LEU A 44 20.52 -2.36 7.97
N ARG A 45 21.85 -2.54 8.03
CA ARG A 45 22.62 -2.32 9.28
C ARG A 45 22.54 -0.89 9.78
N SER A 46 22.42 0.09 8.88
CA SER A 46 22.33 1.50 9.25
C SER A 46 20.97 1.88 9.87
N VAL A 47 19.89 1.18 9.49
CA VAL A 47 18.53 1.44 10.00
C VAL A 47 18.08 0.46 11.09
N ARG A 48 18.64 -0.76 11.11
CA ARG A 48 18.37 -1.80 12.12
C ARG A 48 19.67 -2.34 12.70
N LYS A 49 19.82 -2.17 14.00
CA LYS A 49 20.92 -2.78 14.76
C LYS A 49 20.68 -4.30 14.88
N ALA A 50 21.77 -5.07 14.80
CA ALA A 50 21.77 -6.52 15.02
C ALA A 50 20.87 -7.32 14.05
N VAL A 51 20.74 -6.88 12.80
CA VAL A 51 20.04 -7.61 11.75
C VAL A 51 20.96 -7.79 10.53
N ASP A 52 20.89 -8.96 9.89
CA ASP A 52 21.59 -9.28 8.64
C ASP A 52 20.58 -9.85 7.64
N VAL A 53 20.53 -9.26 6.45
CA VAL A 53 19.64 -9.68 5.36
C VAL A 53 19.83 -11.16 5.02
N ARG A 54 21.07 -11.67 5.08
CA ARG A 54 21.38 -13.07 4.75
C ARG A 54 20.74 -14.01 5.76
N THR A 55 20.73 -13.65 7.04
CA THR A 55 20.08 -14.44 8.10
C THR A 55 18.56 -14.43 7.93
N ILE A 56 17.97 -13.28 7.59
CA ILE A 56 16.53 -13.18 7.31
C ILE A 56 16.14 -14.08 6.15
N LEU A 57 16.85 -13.99 5.03
CA LEU A 57 16.58 -14.80 3.83
C LEU A 57 16.79 -16.29 4.12
N TYR A 58 17.88 -16.65 4.81
CA TYR A 58 18.15 -18.03 5.20
C TYR A 58 17.03 -18.62 6.05
N ASN A 59 16.59 -17.93 7.11
CA ASN A 59 15.49 -18.39 7.95
C ASN A 59 14.16 -18.49 7.19
N THR A 60 13.89 -17.52 6.30
CA THR A 60 12.70 -17.56 5.43
C THR A 60 12.69 -18.84 4.58
N HIS A 61 13.83 -19.19 3.98
CA HIS A 61 13.95 -20.41 3.19
C HIS A 61 13.94 -21.68 4.04
N LEU A 62 14.50 -21.67 5.26
CA LEU A 62 14.41 -22.81 6.19
C LEU A 62 12.96 -23.15 6.55
N ILE A 63 12.15 -22.14 6.86
CA ILE A 63 10.72 -22.30 7.17
C ILE A 63 10.00 -22.91 5.97
N ARG A 64 10.16 -22.32 4.78
CA ARG A 64 9.55 -22.85 3.55
C ARG A 64 9.97 -24.29 3.25
N ALA A 65 11.26 -24.59 3.38
CA ALA A 65 11.79 -25.94 3.15
C ALA A 65 11.22 -26.95 4.15
N HIS A 66 11.11 -26.58 5.44
CA HIS A 66 10.51 -27.42 6.46
C HIS A 66 9.04 -27.71 6.14
N ILE A 67 8.27 -26.69 5.76
CA ILE A 67 6.85 -26.83 5.37
C ILE A 67 6.69 -27.82 4.21
N ILE A 68 7.48 -27.65 3.13
CA ILE A 68 7.42 -28.53 1.97
C ILE A 68 7.82 -29.97 2.34
N ALA A 69 8.88 -30.14 3.13
CA ALA A 69 9.37 -31.46 3.52
C ALA A 69 8.42 -32.25 4.42
N HIS A 70 7.50 -31.57 5.12
CA HIS A 70 6.56 -32.16 6.06
C HIS A 70 5.10 -32.02 5.62
N ASP A 71 4.85 -31.62 4.37
CA ASP A 71 3.51 -31.42 3.79
C ASP A 71 2.59 -30.54 4.67
N LEU A 72 3.16 -29.45 5.21
CA LEU A 72 2.43 -28.49 6.02
C LEU A 72 1.77 -27.42 5.14
N PRO A 73 0.66 -26.79 5.57
CA PRO A 73 0.13 -25.60 4.92
C PRO A 73 1.14 -24.45 4.93
N MET A 74 1.34 -23.79 3.80
CA MET A 74 2.21 -22.61 3.70
C MET A 74 1.57 -21.42 4.42
N PRO A 75 2.23 -20.78 5.40
CA PRO A 75 1.74 -19.56 6.02
C PRO A 75 1.74 -18.41 5.02
N ARG A 76 0.93 -17.40 5.31
CA ARG A 76 1.07 -16.11 4.66
C ARG A 76 2.39 -15.46 5.12
N LEU A 77 3.38 -15.48 4.25
CA LEU A 77 4.67 -14.81 4.49
C LEU A 77 4.58 -13.36 4.01
N ILE A 78 4.84 -12.43 4.92
CA ILE A 78 4.77 -10.99 4.67
C ILE A 78 6.12 -10.37 5.02
N TRP A 79 6.68 -9.58 4.13
CA TRP A 79 7.83 -8.73 4.45
C TRP A 79 7.38 -7.35 4.83
N THR A 80 7.88 -6.85 5.97
CA THR A 80 7.50 -5.54 6.50
C THR A 80 8.73 -4.64 6.55
N ALA A 81 8.66 -3.50 5.87
CA ALA A 81 9.69 -2.47 5.82
C ALA A 81 9.18 -1.15 6.41
N VAL A 82 10.09 -0.24 6.76
CA VAL A 82 9.76 1.16 7.06
C VAL A 82 10.29 2.06 5.93
N LEU A 83 9.42 2.90 5.37
CA LEU A 83 9.77 3.80 4.28
C LEU A 83 10.57 4.99 4.81
N THR A 84 11.87 4.99 4.57
CA THR A 84 12.78 6.06 4.98
C THR A 84 13.56 6.59 3.79
N ASP A 85 14.13 7.79 3.93
CA ASP A 85 15.04 8.39 2.96
C ASP A 85 16.23 7.50 2.59
N ARG A 86 16.71 6.66 3.52
CA ARG A 86 17.78 5.68 3.29
C ARG A 86 17.33 4.43 2.54
N VAL A 87 16.08 4.03 2.73
CA VAL A 87 15.53 2.75 2.23
C VAL A 87 14.86 2.91 0.86
N VAL A 88 14.23 4.05 0.61
CA VAL A 88 13.30 4.26 -0.51
C VAL A 88 13.88 3.89 -1.89
N ASN A 89 15.16 4.20 -2.12
CA ASN A 89 15.79 3.93 -3.41
C ASN A 89 16.03 2.42 -3.65
N GLY A 90 16.15 1.63 -2.57
CA GLY A 90 16.28 0.16 -2.63
C GLY A 90 14.95 -0.59 -2.65
N LEU A 91 13.80 0.10 -2.60
CA LEU A 91 12.49 -0.55 -2.58
C LEU A 91 12.21 -1.44 -3.81
N PRO A 92 12.61 -1.07 -5.05
CA PRO A 92 12.50 -1.98 -6.20
C PRO A 92 13.25 -3.29 -6.00
N ASP A 93 14.43 -3.25 -5.39
CA ASP A 93 15.26 -4.44 -5.16
C ASP A 93 14.68 -5.31 -4.04
N LEU A 94 14.07 -4.69 -3.02
CA LEU A 94 13.31 -5.40 -2.00
C LEU A 94 12.14 -6.17 -2.62
N VAL A 95 11.37 -5.53 -3.53
CA VAL A 95 10.26 -6.19 -4.24
C VAL A 95 10.78 -7.31 -5.16
N ALA A 96 11.87 -7.07 -5.89
CA ALA A 96 12.49 -8.10 -6.73
C ALA A 96 12.92 -9.33 -5.91
N MET A 97 13.49 -9.11 -4.73
CA MET A 97 13.89 -10.17 -3.82
C MET A 97 12.68 -10.87 -3.18
N ALA A 98 11.59 -10.15 -2.91
CA ALA A 98 10.35 -10.75 -2.43
C ALA A 98 9.79 -11.73 -3.48
N ILE A 99 9.77 -11.30 -4.75
CA ILE A 99 9.36 -12.15 -5.89
C ILE A 99 10.23 -13.41 -5.97
N SER A 100 11.56 -13.27 -5.95
CA SER A 100 12.48 -14.42 -6.06
C SER A 100 12.38 -15.37 -4.86
N SER A 101 12.04 -14.85 -3.68
CA SER A 101 11.87 -15.61 -2.44
C SER A 101 10.47 -16.24 -2.31
N GLY A 102 9.59 -16.03 -3.29
CA GLY A 102 8.21 -16.51 -3.28
C GLY A 102 7.35 -15.85 -2.20
N ILE A 103 7.66 -14.60 -1.85
CA ILE A 103 6.91 -13.75 -0.93
C ILE A 103 5.89 -12.96 -1.73
N VAL A 104 4.62 -13.11 -1.39
CA VAL A 104 3.50 -12.54 -2.15
C VAL A 104 2.95 -11.26 -1.56
N THR A 105 3.41 -10.86 -0.37
CA THR A 105 2.98 -9.61 0.29
C THR A 105 4.17 -8.85 0.86
N VAL A 106 4.25 -7.56 0.55
CA VAL A 106 5.21 -6.62 1.10
C VAL A 106 4.44 -5.42 1.67
N ASN A 107 4.63 -5.16 2.95
CA ASN A 107 4.08 -4.02 3.66
C ASN A 107 5.19 -3.02 3.93
N VAL A 108 5.01 -1.78 3.48
CA VAL A 108 5.95 -0.69 3.75
C VAL A 108 5.22 0.32 4.62
N ASN A 109 5.59 0.34 5.89
CA ASN A 109 5.02 1.24 6.88
C ASN A 109 5.64 2.63 6.76
N ASP A 110 4.86 3.62 7.16
CA ASP A 110 5.34 4.99 7.29
C ASP A 110 6.34 5.12 8.46
N LEU A 111 7.21 6.11 8.42
CA LEU A 111 8.20 6.35 9.46
C LEU A 111 7.56 6.96 10.71
N ALA A 112 7.65 6.21 11.82
CA ALA A 112 7.36 6.70 13.16
C ALA A 112 8.66 6.89 13.95
N TYR A 113 8.81 8.06 14.58
CA TYR A 113 9.92 8.39 15.46
C TYR A 113 9.60 7.99 16.88
N PHE A 114 10.34 7.05 17.48
CA PHE A 114 10.15 6.67 18.88
C PHE A 114 11.07 7.45 19.82
N LYS A 115 10.55 7.85 20.97
CA LYS A 115 11.31 8.62 21.95
C LYS A 115 12.40 7.75 22.55
N GLY A 116 13.63 8.24 22.53
CA GLY A 116 14.78 7.52 23.08
C GLY A 116 15.32 6.41 22.19
N THR A 117 14.71 6.15 21.02
CA THR A 117 15.37 5.34 19.99
C THR A 117 16.27 6.26 19.18
N GLY A 118 17.57 5.96 19.16
CA GLY A 118 18.54 6.64 18.30
C GLY A 118 18.35 6.24 16.84
N ILE A 119 17.16 6.49 16.29
CA ILE A 119 16.96 6.55 14.85
C ILE A 119 17.90 7.69 14.43
N GLY A 120 19.02 7.37 13.79
CA GLY A 120 20.10 8.31 13.49
C GLY A 120 19.65 9.40 12.52
N ASP A 121 20.48 9.73 11.53
CA ASP A 121 20.09 10.69 10.48
C ASP A 121 19.16 10.02 9.43
N THR A 122 18.08 9.40 9.89
CA THR A 122 17.06 8.77 9.04
C THR A 122 15.82 9.66 9.01
N GLY A 123 15.52 10.20 7.84
CA GLY A 123 14.39 11.06 7.57
C GLY A 123 13.21 10.32 6.94
N HIS A 124 12.05 10.97 7.00
CA HIS A 124 10.90 10.54 6.21
C HIS A 124 11.11 10.95 4.74
N VAL A 125 10.67 10.12 3.79
CA VAL A 125 10.89 10.35 2.34
C VAL A 125 10.32 11.68 1.85
N ALA A 126 9.13 12.08 2.29
CA ALA A 126 8.53 13.37 1.95
C ALA A 126 9.32 14.59 2.44
N ASP A 127 10.22 14.42 3.41
CA ASP A 127 11.04 15.51 3.98
C ASP A 127 12.40 15.61 3.27
N MET A 128 12.65 14.79 2.24
CA MET A 128 13.84 14.88 1.40
C MET A 128 13.84 16.20 0.61
N SER A 129 15.04 16.70 0.28
CA SER A 129 15.19 17.89 -0.54
C SER A 129 14.58 17.72 -1.94
N ASP A 130 14.17 18.82 -2.57
CA ASP A 130 13.60 18.82 -3.92
C ASP A 130 14.54 18.20 -4.97
N ALA A 131 15.85 18.24 -4.73
CA ALA A 131 16.84 17.60 -5.59
C ALA A 131 16.82 16.06 -5.50
N LEU A 132 16.48 15.49 -4.34
CA LEU A 132 16.55 14.05 -4.08
C LEU A 132 15.17 13.37 -4.12
N PHE A 133 14.11 14.09 -3.74
CA PHE A 133 12.75 13.55 -3.67
C PHE A 133 12.25 12.93 -4.99
N PRO A 134 12.47 13.54 -6.19
CA PRO A 134 12.04 12.95 -7.46
C PRO A 134 12.53 11.51 -7.69
N ALA A 135 13.82 11.25 -7.42
CA ALA A 135 14.40 9.92 -7.59
C ALA A 135 13.78 8.90 -6.62
N ALA A 136 13.57 9.31 -5.37
CA ALA A 136 12.92 8.48 -4.35
C ALA A 136 11.46 8.14 -4.75
N PHE A 137 10.69 9.13 -5.19
CA PHE A 137 9.31 8.89 -5.63
C PHE A 137 9.26 7.96 -6.86
N LEU A 138 10.17 8.12 -7.81
CA LEU A 138 10.28 7.22 -8.96
C LEU A 138 10.64 5.79 -8.55
N ALA A 139 11.50 5.61 -7.53
CA ALA A 139 11.81 4.29 -6.98
C ALA A 139 10.56 3.62 -6.37
N VAL A 140 9.74 4.38 -5.63
CA VAL A 140 8.45 3.89 -5.10
C VAL A 140 7.53 3.42 -6.22
N GLN A 141 7.35 4.24 -7.28
CA GLN A 141 6.47 3.87 -8.38
C GLN A 141 7.01 2.68 -9.20
N LYS A 142 8.34 2.57 -9.36
CA LYS A 142 8.99 1.40 -9.97
C LYS A 142 8.70 0.13 -9.18
N ALA A 143 8.81 0.18 -7.85
CA ALA A 143 8.49 -0.94 -6.97
C ALA A 143 7.00 -1.34 -7.08
N ARG A 144 6.06 -0.39 -7.10
CA ARG A 144 4.62 -0.65 -7.30
C ARG A 144 4.33 -1.34 -8.64
N ARG A 145 4.90 -0.84 -9.74
CA ARG A 145 4.74 -1.46 -11.07
C ARG A 145 5.29 -2.89 -11.09
N MET A 146 6.47 -3.10 -10.50
CA MET A 146 7.07 -4.42 -10.40
C MET A 146 6.20 -5.39 -9.58
N ALA A 147 5.73 -4.96 -8.41
CA ALA A 147 4.87 -5.77 -7.56
C ALA A 147 3.58 -6.18 -8.29
N ARG A 148 2.90 -5.23 -8.93
CA ARG A 148 1.69 -5.48 -9.74
C ARG A 148 1.95 -6.48 -10.87
N ARG A 149 3.06 -6.33 -11.61
CA ARG A 149 3.43 -7.20 -12.73
C ARG A 149 3.63 -8.65 -12.29
N HIS A 150 4.19 -8.85 -11.10
CA HIS A 150 4.55 -10.17 -10.58
C HIS A 150 3.55 -10.72 -9.56
N GLY A 151 2.39 -10.09 -9.39
CA GLY A 151 1.36 -10.56 -8.46
C GLY A 151 1.75 -10.45 -6.99
N VAL A 152 2.70 -9.57 -6.65
CA VAL A 152 3.03 -9.24 -5.26
C VAL A 152 2.12 -8.12 -4.79
N ASN A 153 1.46 -8.34 -3.65
CA ASN A 153 0.69 -7.32 -2.96
C ASN A 153 1.65 -6.36 -2.23
N LEU A 154 1.90 -5.18 -2.81
CA LEU A 154 2.70 -4.13 -2.18
C LEU A 154 1.78 -3.06 -1.60
N THR A 155 1.74 -2.99 -0.26
CA THR A 155 1.05 -1.93 0.47
C THR A 155 2.08 -0.92 0.97
N ILE A 156 1.84 0.36 0.75
CA ILE A 156 2.71 1.44 1.26
C ILE A 156 1.83 2.42 2.03
N THR A 157 2.08 2.57 3.32
CA THR A 157 1.39 3.54 4.18
C THR A 157 1.93 4.94 3.89
N GLY A 158 1.07 5.96 3.92
CA GLY A 158 1.49 7.36 3.69
C GLY A 158 1.64 7.75 2.22
N MET A 159 1.18 6.93 1.26
CA MET A 159 1.29 7.22 -0.17
C MET A 159 0.67 8.56 -0.58
N ASP A 160 -0.46 8.95 -0.01
CA ASP A 160 -1.12 10.21 -0.33
C ASP A 160 -0.21 11.42 -0.06
N ARG A 161 0.62 11.34 0.99
CA ARG A 161 1.59 12.38 1.33
C ARG A 161 2.69 12.48 0.27
N LEU A 162 3.22 11.33 -0.16
CA LEU A 162 4.22 11.28 -1.23
C LEU A 162 3.65 11.80 -2.55
N GLU A 163 2.41 11.44 -2.89
CA GLU A 163 1.76 11.90 -4.11
C GLU A 163 1.49 13.42 -4.08
N ARG A 164 1.07 13.97 -2.94
CA ARG A 164 0.96 15.43 -2.76
C ARG A 164 2.31 16.13 -2.94
N ARG A 165 3.38 15.64 -2.29
CA ARG A 165 4.72 16.22 -2.44
C ARG A 165 5.21 16.10 -3.88
N ALA A 166 4.97 14.97 -4.55
CA ALA A 166 5.34 14.76 -5.94
C ALA A 166 4.64 15.72 -6.89
N ARG A 167 3.36 16.04 -6.67
CA ARG A 167 2.66 17.06 -7.47
C ARG A 167 3.21 18.48 -7.27
N ALA A 168 3.77 18.76 -6.09
CA ALA A 168 4.38 20.06 -5.80
C ALA A 168 5.78 20.21 -6.40
N VAL A 169 6.57 19.13 -6.45
CA VAL A 169 7.99 19.16 -6.85
C VAL A 169 8.21 18.76 -8.31
N LEU A 170 7.42 17.83 -8.86
CA LEU A 170 7.55 17.37 -10.23
C LEU A 170 6.74 18.23 -11.19
N LYS A 171 7.20 18.32 -12.45
CA LYS A 171 6.34 18.83 -13.52
C LYS A 171 5.15 17.89 -13.71
N ARG A 172 3.98 18.44 -14.06
CA ARG A 172 2.73 17.67 -14.27
C ARG A 172 2.93 16.42 -15.13
N ALA A 173 3.57 16.57 -16.30
CA ALA A 173 3.84 15.46 -17.21
C ALA A 173 4.82 14.42 -16.63
N GLU A 174 5.80 14.84 -15.83
CA GLU A 174 6.73 13.93 -15.15
C GLU A 174 6.02 13.13 -14.05
N TYR A 175 5.17 13.79 -13.26
CA TYR A 175 4.31 13.12 -12.27
C TYR A 175 3.39 12.10 -12.94
N GLY A 176 2.69 12.48 -14.01
CA GLY A 176 1.79 11.60 -14.75
C GLY A 176 2.50 10.33 -15.24
N ARG A 177 3.68 10.49 -15.86
CA ARG A 177 4.52 9.34 -16.25
C ARG A 177 4.96 8.50 -15.06
N ALA A 178 5.32 9.13 -13.93
CA ALA A 178 5.74 8.41 -12.74
C ALA A 178 4.63 7.48 -12.20
N VAL A 179 3.38 7.94 -12.16
CA VAL A 179 2.22 7.19 -11.63
C VAL A 179 1.46 6.38 -12.70
N GLY A 180 1.92 6.40 -13.95
CA GLY A 180 1.26 5.73 -15.07
C GLY A 180 -0.13 6.30 -15.35
N SER A 181 -0.31 7.62 -15.29
CA SER A 181 -1.58 8.29 -15.55
C SER A 181 -1.38 9.55 -16.39
N LEU A 182 -2.32 9.80 -17.30
CA LEU A 182 -2.40 11.05 -18.02
C LEU A 182 -3.14 12.07 -17.14
N GLU A 183 -2.46 13.12 -16.70
CA GLU A 183 -3.06 14.17 -15.86
C GLU A 183 -3.76 15.24 -16.70
N HIS A 184 -3.22 15.54 -17.89
CA HIS A 184 -3.78 16.51 -18.82
C HIS A 184 -3.44 16.17 -20.29
N VAL A 185 -4.23 16.68 -21.25
CA VAL A 185 -4.01 16.43 -22.68
C VAL A 185 -2.67 16.97 -23.18
N ASP A 186 -2.23 18.14 -22.72
CA ASP A 186 -0.91 18.70 -23.09
C ASP A 186 0.29 17.90 -22.55
N ASP A 187 0.07 16.88 -21.70
CA ASP A 187 1.16 16.01 -21.26
C ASP A 187 1.51 14.94 -22.33
N VAL A 188 0.69 14.81 -23.38
CA VAL A 188 0.95 13.96 -24.55
C VAL A 188 1.89 14.67 -25.51
N ASP A 189 2.97 14.00 -25.92
CA ASP A 189 3.89 14.55 -26.92
C ASP A 189 3.27 14.45 -28.33
N PRO A 190 2.95 15.57 -29.01
CA PRO A 190 2.30 15.53 -30.32
C PRO A 190 3.22 14.99 -31.43
N ASN A 191 4.52 14.87 -31.19
CA ASN A 191 5.49 14.41 -32.21
C ASN A 191 5.68 12.88 -32.21
N ARG A 192 5.04 12.18 -31.26
CA ARG A 192 5.16 10.74 -31.10
C ARG A 192 3.85 10.06 -31.47
N PRO A 193 3.86 8.86 -32.09
CA PRO A 193 2.63 8.13 -32.39
C PRO A 193 1.79 7.89 -31.14
N VAL A 194 0.52 8.33 -31.16
CA VAL A 194 -0.41 8.15 -30.04
C VAL A 194 -1.39 7.03 -30.37
N PHE A 195 -1.48 6.05 -29.49
CA PHE A 195 -2.46 4.97 -29.57
C PHE A 195 -3.42 5.03 -28.38
N ILE A 196 -4.70 4.76 -28.61
CA ILE A 196 -5.70 4.69 -27.54
C ILE A 196 -6.10 3.24 -27.31
N TYR A 197 -5.81 2.69 -26.14
CA TYR A 197 -6.32 1.38 -25.75
C TYR A 197 -7.78 1.51 -25.27
N GLY A 198 -8.70 0.95 -26.06
CA GLY A 198 -10.14 0.93 -25.82
C GLY A 198 -10.92 1.69 -26.89
N ALA A 199 -11.40 1.01 -27.93
CA ALA A 199 -12.20 1.62 -29.01
C ALA A 199 -13.70 1.83 -28.66
N GLY A 200 -14.03 1.77 -27.36
CA GLY A 200 -15.37 2.04 -26.81
C GLY A 200 -15.68 3.53 -26.68
N GLU A 201 -16.73 3.86 -25.92
CA GLU A 201 -17.17 5.26 -25.75
C GLU A 201 -16.08 6.15 -25.14
N ALA A 202 -15.43 5.69 -24.07
CA ALA A 202 -14.35 6.44 -23.41
C ALA A 202 -13.18 6.74 -24.36
N GLY A 203 -12.67 5.76 -25.10
CA GLY A 203 -11.58 6.02 -26.05
C GLY A 203 -11.97 6.91 -27.22
N ARG A 204 -13.19 6.78 -27.76
CA ARG A 204 -13.70 7.70 -28.79
C ARG A 204 -13.84 9.13 -28.26
N ARG A 205 -14.18 9.29 -26.99
CA ARG A 205 -14.23 10.60 -26.33
C ARG A 205 -12.83 11.17 -26.13
N LEU A 206 -11.87 10.36 -25.68
CA LEU A 206 -10.47 10.76 -25.57
C LEU A 206 -9.90 11.17 -26.94
N TYR A 207 -10.21 10.41 -28.00
CA TYR A 207 -9.83 10.76 -29.37
C TYR A 207 -10.26 12.17 -29.76
N ARG A 208 -11.52 12.54 -29.48
CA ARG A 208 -12.03 13.90 -29.76
C ARG A 208 -11.32 14.97 -28.93
N VAL A 209 -11.00 14.67 -27.66
CA VAL A 209 -10.23 15.57 -26.79
C VAL A 209 -8.83 15.80 -27.36
N LEU A 210 -8.14 14.75 -27.80
CA LEU A 210 -6.81 14.82 -28.43
C LEU A 210 -6.85 15.58 -29.76
N ALA A 211 -7.85 15.29 -30.61
CA ALA A 211 -8.04 15.98 -31.88
C ALA A 211 -8.29 17.49 -31.68
N ALA A 212 -9.09 17.87 -30.68
CA ALA A 212 -9.32 19.27 -30.32
C ALA A 212 -8.05 19.98 -29.84
N ALA A 213 -7.10 19.22 -29.26
CA ALA A 213 -5.77 19.68 -28.88
C ALA A 213 -4.73 19.53 -30.00
N THR A 214 -5.16 19.25 -31.24
CA THR A 214 -4.29 19.06 -32.43
C THR A 214 -3.29 17.91 -32.32
N ILE A 215 -3.59 16.90 -31.47
CA ILE A 215 -2.77 15.70 -31.32
C ILE A 215 -3.34 14.59 -32.22
N ALA A 216 -2.54 14.12 -33.17
CA ALA A 216 -2.91 13.04 -34.07
C ALA A 216 -2.87 11.68 -33.37
N VAL A 217 -3.93 10.90 -33.50
CA VAL A 217 -4.01 9.52 -32.99
C VAL A 217 -3.69 8.56 -34.14
N ALA A 218 -2.62 7.78 -33.97
CA ALA A 218 -2.13 6.80 -34.94
C ALA A 218 -3.04 5.56 -35.04
N GLY A 219 -3.74 5.21 -33.96
CA GLY A 219 -4.64 4.06 -33.95
C GLY A 219 -5.32 3.82 -32.61
N PHE A 220 -6.29 2.91 -32.62
CA PHE A 220 -6.83 2.30 -31.42
C PHE A 220 -6.23 0.91 -31.20
N ILE A 221 -6.11 0.53 -29.94
CA ILE A 221 -5.83 -0.84 -29.53
C ILE A 221 -7.09 -1.41 -28.89
N ASP A 222 -7.48 -2.61 -29.31
CA ASP A 222 -8.59 -3.36 -28.73
C ASP A 222 -8.09 -4.73 -28.26
N SER A 223 -8.79 -5.38 -27.34
CA SER A 223 -8.30 -6.62 -26.75
C SER A 223 -8.30 -7.78 -27.75
N ALA A 224 -9.21 -7.80 -28.72
CA ALA A 224 -9.41 -8.98 -29.57
C ALA A 224 -9.73 -8.72 -31.05
N ARG A 225 -9.97 -7.46 -31.46
CA ARG A 225 -10.41 -7.17 -32.83
C ARG A 225 -9.47 -6.22 -33.56
N ASP A 226 -9.30 -6.50 -34.84
CA ASP A 226 -8.81 -5.55 -35.81
C ASP A 226 -9.99 -4.87 -36.52
N GLY A 227 -9.78 -3.70 -37.12
CA GLY A 227 -10.80 -2.99 -37.87
C GLY A 227 -10.45 -1.52 -38.07
N GLU A 228 -11.48 -0.68 -38.17
CA GLU A 228 -11.35 0.76 -38.36
C GLU A 228 -12.51 1.48 -37.66
N TRP A 229 -12.25 2.68 -37.15
CA TRP A 229 -13.29 3.62 -36.73
C TRP A 229 -12.92 5.02 -37.21
N ASP A 230 -13.78 5.60 -38.05
CA ASP A 230 -13.62 6.97 -38.57
C ASP A 230 -12.28 7.20 -39.30
N GLY A 231 -11.86 6.25 -40.14
CA GLY A 231 -10.57 6.31 -40.84
C GLY A 231 -9.35 5.94 -39.99
N VAL A 232 -9.54 5.72 -38.68
CA VAL A 232 -8.46 5.39 -37.74
C VAL A 232 -8.40 3.88 -37.53
N PRO A 233 -7.24 3.24 -37.71
CA PRO A 233 -7.12 1.79 -37.59
C PRO A 233 -7.37 1.35 -36.15
N ILE A 234 -8.05 0.22 -35.99
CA ILE A 234 -8.15 -0.53 -34.74
C ILE A 234 -7.30 -1.79 -34.90
N SER A 235 -6.34 -1.99 -34.00
CA SER A 235 -5.53 -3.21 -33.95
C SER A 235 -5.86 -4.00 -32.69
N SER A 236 -5.95 -5.31 -32.81
CA SER A 236 -5.93 -6.18 -31.65
C SER A 236 -4.59 -6.02 -30.90
N LEU A 237 -4.54 -6.31 -29.61
CA LEU A 237 -3.28 -6.25 -28.85
C LEU A 237 -2.17 -7.10 -29.49
N GLU A 238 -2.52 -8.27 -30.05
CA GLU A 238 -1.55 -9.14 -30.72
C GLU A 238 -1.03 -8.53 -32.03
N THR A 239 -1.91 -7.91 -32.81
CA THR A 239 -1.54 -7.19 -34.05
C THR A 239 -0.65 -6.00 -33.70
N TYR A 240 -1.08 -5.17 -32.75
CA TYR A 240 -0.31 -4.00 -32.30
C TYR A 240 1.09 -4.39 -31.79
N ARG A 241 1.19 -5.46 -30.98
CA ARG A 241 2.48 -5.94 -30.46
C ARG A 241 3.52 -6.22 -31.55
N ARG A 242 3.10 -6.66 -32.73
CA ARG A 242 4.02 -6.96 -33.86
C ARG A 242 4.56 -5.72 -34.55
N GLN A 243 3.90 -4.57 -34.37
CA GLN A 243 4.25 -3.29 -34.98
C GLN A 243 4.58 -2.21 -33.95
N ALA A 244 4.58 -2.54 -32.66
CA ALA A 244 4.79 -1.58 -31.58
C ALA A 244 6.16 -0.91 -31.72
N GLY A 245 6.16 0.42 -31.76
CA GLY A 245 7.36 1.24 -31.77
C GLY A 245 7.86 1.55 -30.36
N PRO A 246 9.18 1.71 -30.14
CA PRO A 246 9.71 2.14 -28.85
C PRO A 246 9.24 3.55 -28.46
N ASP A 247 8.84 4.36 -29.44
CA ASP A 247 8.40 5.74 -29.25
C ASP A 247 6.88 5.88 -29.14
N ASP A 248 6.11 4.79 -29.21
CA ASP A 248 4.65 4.85 -29.11
C ASP A 248 4.21 5.36 -27.73
N GLN A 249 3.14 6.16 -27.72
CA GLN A 249 2.44 6.58 -26.50
C GLN A 249 1.09 5.88 -26.45
N ILE A 250 0.87 5.02 -25.45
CA ILE A 250 -0.40 4.29 -25.30
C ILE A 250 -1.22 4.93 -24.19
N LEU A 251 -2.42 5.37 -24.52
CA LEU A 251 -3.37 5.97 -23.59
C LEU A 251 -4.52 5.00 -23.32
N ILE A 252 -4.67 4.54 -22.08
CA ILE A 252 -5.68 3.57 -21.67
C ILE A 252 -6.97 4.31 -21.33
N ALA A 253 -7.98 4.18 -22.18
CA ALA A 253 -9.26 4.88 -22.06
C ALA A 253 -10.40 3.88 -21.80
N SER A 254 -10.36 3.23 -20.64
CA SER A 254 -11.30 2.17 -20.25
C SER A 254 -11.47 2.12 -18.73
N MET A 255 -12.64 1.68 -18.27
CA MET A 255 -12.88 1.33 -16.86
C MET A 255 -12.10 0.09 -16.39
N TYR A 256 -11.59 -0.71 -17.33
CA TYR A 256 -10.76 -1.89 -17.08
C TYR A 256 -9.27 -1.59 -17.20
N GLU A 257 -8.85 -0.41 -16.71
CA GLU A 257 -7.49 0.08 -16.90
C GLU A 257 -6.44 -0.84 -16.28
N GLU A 258 -6.73 -1.46 -15.14
CA GLU A 258 -5.81 -2.38 -14.47
C GLU A 258 -5.60 -3.68 -15.25
N GLU A 259 -6.67 -4.26 -15.81
CA GLU A 259 -6.58 -5.46 -16.64
C GLU A 259 -5.81 -5.18 -17.93
N ILE A 260 -6.03 -4.02 -18.53
CA ILE A 260 -5.34 -3.59 -19.76
C ILE A 260 -3.85 -3.36 -19.48
N GLU A 261 -3.49 -2.68 -18.39
CA GLU A 261 -2.08 -2.54 -18.00
C GLU A 261 -1.39 -3.90 -17.80
N LYS A 262 -2.08 -4.85 -17.15
CA LYS A 262 -1.57 -6.23 -17.00
C LYS A 262 -1.39 -6.90 -18.36
N ALA A 263 -2.34 -6.73 -19.29
CA ALA A 263 -2.25 -7.30 -20.63
C ALA A 263 -1.09 -6.68 -21.43
N LEU A 264 -0.93 -5.35 -21.41
CA LEU A 264 0.21 -4.65 -22.01
C LEU A 264 1.53 -5.12 -21.42
N SER A 265 1.63 -5.22 -20.09
CA SER A 265 2.84 -5.68 -19.43
C SER A 265 3.20 -7.13 -19.78
N ARG A 266 2.22 -8.02 -19.95
CA ARG A 266 2.45 -9.41 -20.44
C ARG A 266 2.89 -9.43 -21.90
N ALA A 267 2.48 -8.44 -22.68
CA ALA A 267 2.92 -8.24 -24.05
C ALA A 267 4.30 -7.56 -24.16
N GLY A 268 4.95 -7.22 -23.03
CA GLY A 268 6.25 -6.55 -23.01
C GLY A 268 6.17 -5.03 -23.21
N ILE A 269 4.98 -4.44 -23.04
CA ILE A 269 4.72 -3.01 -23.23
C ILE A 269 4.44 -2.38 -21.86
N ASP A 270 5.27 -1.42 -21.41
CA ASP A 270 5.15 -0.80 -20.08
C ASP A 270 4.97 0.72 -20.10
N THR A 271 4.71 1.30 -21.28
CA THR A 271 4.54 2.74 -21.52
C THR A 271 3.09 3.23 -21.46
N GLY A 272 2.13 2.36 -21.08
CA GLY A 272 0.72 2.71 -20.99
C GLY A 272 0.42 3.76 -19.92
N LEU A 273 -0.33 4.80 -20.27
CA LEU A 273 -0.83 5.84 -19.36
C LEU A 273 -2.34 5.73 -19.19
N ARG A 274 -2.80 5.64 -17.94
CA ARG A 274 -4.22 5.67 -17.60
C ARG A 274 -4.84 7.02 -17.94
N ALA A 275 -5.72 7.04 -18.93
CA ALA A 275 -6.34 8.24 -19.48
C ALA A 275 -7.86 8.23 -19.37
N HIS A 276 -8.46 7.21 -18.73
CA HIS A 276 -9.92 7.14 -18.55
C HIS A 276 -10.49 8.38 -17.87
N ARG A 277 -9.82 8.88 -16.83
CA ARG A 277 -10.24 10.11 -16.14
C ARG A 277 -10.32 11.30 -17.09
N VAL A 278 -9.27 11.53 -17.89
CA VAL A 278 -9.23 12.60 -18.91
C VAL A 278 -10.32 12.39 -19.96
N ALA A 279 -10.56 11.14 -20.37
CA ALA A 279 -11.64 10.79 -21.28
C ALA A 279 -13.03 11.15 -20.74
N MET A 280 -13.25 10.99 -19.43
CA MET A 280 -14.54 11.26 -18.79
C MET A 280 -14.77 12.72 -18.41
N MET A 281 -13.72 13.53 -18.39
CA MET A 281 -13.87 14.97 -18.15
C MET A 281 -14.72 15.59 -19.26
N THR A 282 -15.81 16.24 -18.88
CA THR A 282 -16.54 17.11 -19.81
C THR A 282 -15.67 18.33 -20.05
N LEU A 283 -15.63 18.84 -21.28
CA LEU A 283 -14.96 20.12 -21.59
C LEU A 283 -15.40 21.26 -20.66
N ALA A 284 -16.57 21.12 -20.01
CA ALA A 284 -17.14 22.08 -19.06
C ALA A 284 -16.72 21.92 -17.57
N ASN A 285 -16.01 20.87 -17.16
CA ASN A 285 -15.59 20.68 -15.76
C ASN A 285 -14.08 20.40 -15.67
N PRO A 286 -13.22 21.41 -15.45
CA PRO A 286 -11.81 21.19 -15.20
C PRO A 286 -11.61 20.38 -13.91
N LEU A 287 -10.47 19.69 -13.81
CA LEU A 287 -10.10 19.01 -12.57
C LEU A 287 -10.16 20.01 -11.41
N PRO A 288 -10.66 19.62 -10.22
CA PRO A 288 -10.51 20.46 -9.04
C PRO A 288 -9.04 20.83 -8.93
N SER A 289 -8.76 22.13 -8.89
CA SER A 289 -7.40 22.63 -8.73
C SER A 289 -6.80 21.93 -7.53
N VAL A 290 -5.65 21.29 -7.71
CA VAL A 290 -4.89 20.72 -6.60
C VAL A 290 -4.68 21.87 -5.62
N VAL A 291 -5.29 21.78 -4.43
CA VAL A 291 -5.08 22.77 -3.39
C VAL A 291 -3.58 22.84 -3.19
N PRO A 292 -2.92 24.00 -3.40
CA PRO A 292 -1.49 24.10 -3.24
C PRO A 292 -1.13 23.57 -1.86
N ALA A 293 -0.12 22.68 -1.80
CA ALA A 293 0.37 22.17 -0.54
C ALA A 293 0.68 23.36 0.36
N ALA A 294 0.22 23.33 1.61
CA ALA A 294 0.60 24.32 2.61
C ALA A 294 2.14 24.44 2.57
N THR A 295 2.65 25.68 2.49
CA THR A 295 4.08 25.91 2.37
C THR A 295 4.81 25.25 3.54
N ASP A 296 5.99 24.65 3.28
CA ASP A 296 6.79 23.92 4.28
C ASP A 296 7.03 24.69 5.60
N ALA A 297 6.89 26.03 5.59
CA ALA A 297 6.95 26.90 6.76
C ALA A 297 5.83 26.67 7.81
N GLU A 298 4.66 26.16 7.42
CA GLU A 298 3.56 25.84 8.35
C GLU A 298 3.62 24.41 8.91
N ALA A 299 4.45 23.54 8.31
CA ALA A 299 4.61 22.13 8.71
C ALA A 299 5.47 21.96 9.97
N ALA A 300 6.10 23.03 10.48
CA ALA A 300 6.80 23.04 11.77
C ALA A 300 5.84 23.08 12.98
N LYS A 301 4.64 22.48 12.88
CA LYS A 301 3.76 22.26 14.04
C LYS A 301 4.50 21.38 15.04
N ALA A 302 4.36 21.70 16.32
CA ALA A 302 5.00 20.96 17.41
C ALA A 302 4.74 19.45 17.26
N LYS A 303 5.81 18.66 17.23
CA LYS A 303 5.74 17.19 17.21
C LYS A 303 4.89 16.71 18.39
N THR A 304 3.74 16.11 18.11
CA THR A 304 2.84 15.60 19.14
C THR A 304 3.26 14.18 19.50
N TRP A 305 3.89 14.00 20.66
CA TRP A 305 4.26 12.67 21.13
C TRP A 305 3.03 11.89 21.59
N ARG A 306 2.89 10.68 21.06
CA ARG A 306 1.82 9.71 21.33
C ARG A 306 2.36 8.55 22.13
N GLN A 307 1.50 7.78 22.76
CA GLN A 307 1.89 6.57 23.49
C GLN A 307 1.55 5.33 22.66
N GLY A 308 2.55 4.59 22.19
CA GLY A 308 2.39 3.29 21.53
C GLY A 308 2.75 2.12 22.44
N ILE A 309 2.50 0.88 21.98
CA ILE A 309 2.90 -0.33 22.72
C ILE A 309 4.42 -0.35 22.94
N GLN A 310 5.17 0.15 21.95
CA GLN A 310 6.63 0.20 21.94
C GLN A 310 7.22 1.45 22.60
N GLY A 311 6.39 2.27 23.25
CA GLY A 311 6.80 3.53 23.88
C GLY A 311 6.25 4.76 23.17
N GLN A 312 6.76 5.94 23.55
CA GLN A 312 6.28 7.19 22.97
C GLN A 312 6.76 7.33 21.52
N TYR A 313 5.90 7.82 20.61
CA TYR A 313 6.27 8.02 19.21
C TYR A 313 5.64 9.26 18.58
N VAL A 314 6.14 9.67 17.41
CA VAL A 314 5.63 10.75 16.56
C VAL A 314 5.61 10.23 15.13
N CYS A 315 4.50 10.35 14.41
CA CYS A 315 4.51 10.15 12.96
C CYS A 315 4.87 11.47 12.28
N ALA A 316 5.61 11.40 11.18
CA ALA A 316 5.85 12.58 10.35
C ALA A 316 4.50 13.05 9.76
N ASP A 317 4.19 14.34 9.87
CA ASP A 317 2.87 14.94 9.58
C ASP A 317 1.70 14.50 10.49
N ASP A 318 1.89 14.55 11.81
CA ASP A 318 0.81 14.48 12.81
C ASP A 318 -0.28 15.57 12.68
N ALA A 319 -0.27 16.38 11.62
CA ALA A 319 -1.47 17.02 11.11
C ALA A 319 -2.35 15.99 10.37
N SER A 320 -2.73 14.90 11.04
CA SER A 320 -3.95 14.23 10.62
C SER A 320 -5.07 15.25 10.84
N ASP A 321 -5.85 15.56 9.80
CA ASP A 321 -7.05 16.35 9.98
C ASP A 321 -7.86 15.73 11.14
N ASP A 322 -8.25 16.57 12.10
CA ASP A 322 -9.18 16.15 13.15
C ASP A 322 -10.37 15.49 12.46
N VAL A 323 -10.80 14.33 12.98
CA VAL A 323 -11.92 13.61 12.38
C VAL A 323 -13.17 14.51 12.45
N PRO A 324 -13.76 14.90 11.31
CA PRO A 324 -14.90 15.80 11.33
C PRO A 324 -16.11 15.17 12.04
N ALA A 325 -17.03 15.99 12.54
CA ALA A 325 -18.28 15.48 13.11
C ALA A 325 -19.04 14.62 12.09
N GLY A 326 -19.53 13.44 12.51
CA GLY A 326 -20.18 12.47 11.64
C GLY A 326 -19.23 11.52 10.88
N TYR A 327 -17.92 11.64 11.12
CA TYR A 327 -16.89 10.76 10.56
C TYR A 327 -16.18 9.95 11.64
N THR A 328 -15.48 8.90 11.22
CA THR A 328 -14.67 8.02 12.06
C THR A 328 -13.48 7.46 11.28
N ARG A 329 -12.61 6.68 11.94
CA ARG A 329 -11.56 5.91 11.25
C ARG A 329 -12.12 4.56 10.83
N GLN A 330 -11.77 4.11 9.62
CA GLN A 330 -12.12 2.77 9.15
C GLN A 330 -11.22 1.68 9.78
N CYS A 331 -11.22 1.58 11.11
CA CYS A 331 -10.39 0.66 11.88
C CYS A 331 -11.22 -0.53 12.36
N LEU A 332 -10.99 -1.71 11.79
CA LEU A 332 -11.69 -2.94 12.16
C LEU A 332 -10.95 -3.75 13.25
N SER A 333 -9.71 -3.39 13.58
CA SER A 333 -8.87 -4.11 14.55
C SER A 333 -9.58 -4.43 15.88
N PRO A 334 -10.38 -3.53 16.50
CA PRO A 334 -11.09 -3.88 17.72
C PRO A 334 -12.09 -5.05 17.58
N TRP A 335 -12.50 -5.43 16.36
CA TRP A 335 -13.40 -6.54 16.03
C TRP A 335 -12.71 -7.74 15.38
N THR A 336 -11.50 -7.57 14.85
CA THR A 336 -10.81 -8.64 14.10
C THR A 336 -9.51 -9.09 14.76
N GLU A 337 -8.90 -8.25 15.59
CA GLU A 337 -7.54 -8.43 16.06
C GLU A 337 -7.41 -8.23 17.58
N ILE A 338 -6.36 -8.83 18.14
CA ILE A 338 -5.89 -8.57 19.50
C ILE A 338 -4.37 -8.62 19.47
N TYR A 339 -3.76 -7.63 20.10
CA TYR A 339 -2.32 -7.58 20.32
C TYR A 339 -2.05 -7.91 21.78
N PHE A 340 -0.99 -8.64 22.05
CA PHE A 340 -0.50 -8.78 23.42
C PHE A 340 1.01 -8.83 23.47
N ASP A 341 1.57 -8.35 24.56
CA ASP A 341 3.01 -8.34 24.79
C ASP A 341 3.47 -9.59 25.57
N PRO A 342 4.78 -9.81 25.75
CA PRO A 342 5.29 -10.95 26.54
C PRO A 342 4.88 -10.96 28.02
N LYS A 343 4.36 -9.83 28.56
CA LYS A 343 3.84 -9.73 29.92
C LYS A 343 2.35 -10.09 30.00
N GLY A 344 1.74 -10.40 28.86
CA GLY A 344 0.32 -10.71 28.72
C GLY A 344 -0.58 -9.48 28.70
N GLU A 345 -0.04 -8.27 28.61
CA GLU A 345 -0.86 -7.07 28.46
C GLU A 345 -1.52 -7.08 27.09
N VAL A 346 -2.82 -6.81 27.04
CA VAL A 346 -3.63 -6.87 25.83
C VAL A 346 -3.89 -5.48 25.29
N TYR A 347 -3.83 -5.30 23.99
CA TYR A 347 -4.01 -4.03 23.30
C TYR A 347 -4.96 -4.20 22.09
N SER A 348 -5.65 -3.12 21.72
CA SER A 348 -6.55 -3.10 20.56
C SER A 348 -5.84 -2.80 19.24
N CYS A 349 -4.66 -2.17 19.30
CA CYS A 349 -3.78 -1.91 18.15
C CYS A 349 -2.36 -1.55 18.64
N CYS A 350 -1.37 -1.63 17.74
CA CYS A 350 0.03 -1.30 18.03
C CYS A 350 0.29 0.20 18.32
N PHE A 351 -0.52 1.08 17.72
CA PHE A 351 -0.37 2.53 17.81
C PHE A 351 -0.87 3.13 19.13
N ARG A 352 -1.95 2.60 19.71
CA ARG A 352 -2.62 3.26 20.84
C ARG A 352 -1.88 3.14 22.17
N GLY A 353 -1.06 2.09 22.36
CA GLY A 353 -0.25 1.90 23.57
C GLY A 353 -0.98 1.78 24.91
N ILE A 354 -2.31 1.81 24.92
CA ILE A 354 -3.13 1.67 26.11
C ILE A 354 -3.51 0.21 26.29
N ALA A 355 -3.02 -0.39 27.37
CA ALA A 355 -3.40 -1.73 27.77
C ALA A 355 -4.91 -1.78 28.07
N MET A 356 -5.59 -2.71 27.42
CA MET A 356 -7.02 -2.97 27.50
C MET A 356 -7.37 -3.96 28.61
N ALA A 357 -6.49 -4.91 28.85
CA ALA A 357 -6.59 -5.92 29.91
C ALA A 357 -5.23 -6.61 30.09
N LYS A 358 -5.19 -7.63 30.94
CA LYS A 358 -4.06 -8.56 31.08
C LYS A 358 -4.57 -9.99 30.98
N LEU A 359 -3.97 -10.79 30.09
CA LEU A 359 -4.24 -12.23 30.02
C LEU A 359 -3.72 -12.90 31.28
N SER A 360 -4.59 -13.70 31.89
CA SER A 360 -4.28 -14.55 33.04
C SER A 360 -4.81 -15.96 32.75
N GLY A 361 -4.43 -16.95 33.56
CA GLY A 361 -4.92 -18.32 33.39
C GLY A 361 -6.45 -18.46 33.49
N GLU A 362 -7.13 -17.49 34.11
CA GLU A 362 -8.58 -17.50 34.34
C GLU A 362 -9.35 -16.62 33.32
N THR A 363 -8.69 -15.62 32.72
CA THR A 363 -9.34 -14.67 31.83
C THR A 363 -9.12 -15.05 30.36
N GLY A 364 -10.15 -15.60 29.72
CA GLY A 364 -10.13 -15.91 28.29
C GLY A 364 -10.11 -14.67 27.41
N ILE A 365 -9.67 -14.85 26.16
CA ILE A 365 -9.64 -13.80 25.13
C ILE A 365 -11.02 -13.15 24.96
N ASP A 366 -12.09 -13.94 24.89
CA ASP A 366 -13.44 -13.42 24.68
C ASP A 366 -13.93 -12.54 25.83
N ALA A 367 -13.52 -12.86 27.07
CA ALA A 367 -13.81 -12.01 28.21
C ALA A 367 -13.13 -10.64 28.05
N VAL A 368 -11.86 -10.61 27.67
CA VAL A 368 -11.12 -9.37 27.40
C VAL A 368 -11.76 -8.55 26.28
N ARG A 369 -12.10 -9.19 25.15
CA ARG A 369 -12.72 -8.51 23.99
C ARG A 369 -14.08 -7.90 24.32
N ASN A 370 -14.77 -8.44 25.32
CA ASN A 370 -16.10 -8.01 25.71
C ASN A 370 -16.09 -7.16 26.97
N ASP A 371 -14.93 -6.76 27.48
CA ASP A 371 -14.82 -5.88 28.64
C ASP A 371 -15.08 -4.40 28.29
N ALA A 372 -15.30 -3.59 29.32
CA ALA A 372 -15.65 -2.19 29.22
C ALA A 372 -14.67 -1.35 28.36
N PRO A 373 -13.33 -1.52 28.44
CA PRO A 373 -12.40 -0.78 27.58
C PRO A 373 -12.64 -1.02 26.09
N TYR A 374 -12.81 -2.29 25.66
CA TYR A 374 -13.06 -2.62 24.26
C TYR A 374 -14.42 -2.11 23.79
N ARG A 375 -15.47 -2.24 24.63
CA ARG A 375 -16.81 -1.72 24.29
C ARG A 375 -16.80 -0.21 24.09
N ARG A 376 -16.09 0.54 24.94
CA ARG A 376 -15.96 2.01 24.79
C ARG A 376 -15.27 2.38 23.47
N LEU A 377 -14.14 1.72 23.15
CA LEU A 377 -13.42 1.97 21.90
C LEU A 377 -14.29 1.65 20.66
N ARG A 378 -14.98 0.51 20.66
CA ARG A 378 -15.90 0.13 19.58
C ARG A 378 -17.03 1.13 19.44
N HIS A 379 -17.60 1.59 20.55
CA HIS A 379 -18.68 2.58 20.55
C HIS A 379 -18.21 3.92 19.99
N SER A 380 -17.05 4.43 20.39
CA SER A 380 -16.52 5.70 19.85
C SER A 380 -16.26 5.59 18.34
N LEU A 381 -15.73 4.46 17.86
CA LEU A 381 -15.53 4.25 16.43
C LEU A 381 -16.85 4.14 15.65
N LEU A 382 -17.86 3.47 16.20
CA LEU A 382 -19.17 3.29 15.57
C LEU A 382 -20.04 4.56 15.55
N THR A 383 -19.73 5.55 16.37
CA THR A 383 -20.50 6.80 16.47
C THR A 383 -19.74 8.00 15.92
N GLY A 384 -18.40 7.94 15.88
CA GLY A 384 -17.55 9.10 15.64
C GLY A 384 -17.53 10.07 16.83
N GLU A 385 -18.24 9.77 17.92
CA GLU A 385 -18.32 10.60 19.11
C GLU A 385 -17.27 10.19 20.14
N ASN A 386 -16.66 11.20 20.79
CA ASN A 386 -15.64 10.99 21.83
C ASN A 386 -14.55 10.00 21.38
N LEU A 387 -14.10 10.12 20.13
CA LEU A 387 -13.02 9.31 19.60
C LEU A 387 -11.81 9.40 20.52
N ASP A 388 -11.26 8.24 20.86
CA ASP A 388 -9.99 8.16 21.57
C ASP A 388 -8.97 9.05 20.85
N PRO A 389 -8.21 9.92 21.56
CA PRO A 389 -7.29 10.85 20.92
C PRO A 389 -6.32 10.17 19.96
N GLU A 390 -5.85 8.96 20.28
CA GLU A 390 -4.95 8.21 19.40
C GLU A 390 -5.67 7.69 18.16
N CYS A 391 -6.96 7.33 18.27
CA CYS A 391 -7.79 6.95 17.13
C CYS A 391 -8.12 8.15 16.25
N SER A 392 -8.52 9.28 16.83
CA SER A 392 -8.84 10.50 16.07
C SER A 392 -7.67 10.92 15.17
N ARG A 393 -6.44 10.72 15.64
CA ARG A 393 -5.23 11.09 14.92
C ARG A 393 -4.53 9.95 14.20
N CYS A 394 -5.13 8.77 14.13
CA CYS A 394 -4.49 7.60 13.57
C CYS A 394 -4.17 7.80 12.07
N THR A 395 -2.91 7.60 11.68
CA THR A 395 -2.48 7.65 10.27
C THR A 395 -2.61 6.31 9.56
N GLY A 396 -2.81 5.21 10.31
CA GLY A 396 -2.93 3.86 9.76
C GLY A 396 -4.29 3.56 9.10
N HIS A 397 -5.31 4.37 9.34
CA HIS A 397 -6.65 4.18 8.76
C HIS A 397 -7.22 5.48 8.19
N ARG A 398 -7.88 5.38 7.04
CA ARG A 398 -8.57 6.51 6.41
C ARG A 398 -9.78 6.96 7.23
N ILE A 399 -10.14 8.24 7.07
CA ILE A 399 -11.37 8.83 7.62
C ILE A 399 -12.52 8.46 6.68
N VAL A 400 -13.63 7.96 7.24
CA VAL A 400 -14.85 7.60 6.50
C VAL A 400 -16.09 8.10 7.22
N PRO A 401 -17.22 8.32 6.53
CA PRO A 401 -18.50 8.56 7.18
C PRO A 401 -18.83 7.42 8.15
N VAL A 402 -19.43 7.75 9.30
CA VAL A 402 -19.81 6.77 10.32
C VAL A 402 -20.71 5.66 9.75
N ALA A 403 -21.65 6.01 8.87
CA ALA A 403 -22.54 5.03 8.22
C ALA A 403 -21.77 3.98 7.39
N GLU A 404 -20.78 4.41 6.60
CA GLU A 404 -19.93 3.50 5.82
C GLU A 404 -19.13 2.56 6.72
N PHE A 405 -18.63 3.07 7.85
CA PHE A 405 -17.92 2.25 8.82
C PHE A 405 -18.83 1.22 9.50
N GLN A 406 -20.05 1.62 9.87
CA GLN A 406 -21.05 0.71 10.44
C GLN A 406 -21.38 -0.43 9.47
N ASP A 407 -21.45 -0.16 8.16
CA ASP A 407 -21.62 -1.19 7.13
C ASP A 407 -20.45 -2.16 7.10
N SER A 408 -19.21 -1.64 7.17
CA SER A 408 -18.00 -2.46 7.23
C SER A 408 -18.00 -3.39 8.46
N VAL A 409 -18.36 -2.86 9.63
CA VAL A 409 -18.45 -3.66 10.87
C VAL A 409 -19.54 -4.72 10.77
N ARG A 410 -20.71 -4.39 10.22
CA ARG A 410 -21.79 -5.37 9.98
C ARG A 410 -21.29 -6.51 9.10
N GLY A 411 -20.54 -6.22 8.03
CA GLY A 411 -19.95 -7.23 7.15
C GLY A 411 -19.01 -8.19 7.88
N VAL A 412 -18.16 -7.69 8.78
CA VAL A 412 -17.27 -8.54 9.60
C VAL A 412 -18.06 -9.42 10.56
N LEU A 413 -19.08 -8.86 11.23
CA LEU A 413 -19.88 -9.60 12.21
C LEU A 413 -20.73 -10.71 11.55
N THR A 414 -21.29 -10.46 10.37
CA THR A 414 -22.05 -11.48 9.62
C THR A 414 -21.14 -12.57 9.05
N ALA A 415 -19.93 -12.23 8.61
CA ALA A 415 -18.94 -13.20 8.16
C ALA A 415 -18.48 -14.12 9.31
N GLY A 416 -18.26 -13.57 10.51
CA GLY A 416 -17.89 -14.37 11.69
C GLY A 416 -18.96 -15.39 12.11
N GLN A 417 -20.23 -14.98 12.11
CA GLN A 417 -21.35 -15.88 12.45
C GLN A 417 -21.53 -17.03 11.44
N SER A 418 -21.13 -16.80 10.19
CA SER A 418 -21.16 -17.79 9.12
C SER A 418 -20.11 -18.89 9.35
N ILE A 419 -18.92 -18.52 9.84
CA ILE A 419 -17.85 -19.48 10.16
C ILE A 419 -18.23 -20.34 11.37
N GLU A 420 -18.83 -19.78 12.42
CA GLU A 420 -19.25 -20.53 13.62
C GLU A 420 -20.39 -21.52 13.36
N LYS A 421 -21.24 -21.25 12.36
CA LYS A 421 -22.40 -22.12 12.04
C LYS A 421 -22.06 -23.29 11.12
N GLY A 422 -20.79 -23.50 10.79
CA GLY A 422 -20.39 -24.59 9.91
C GLY A 422 -21.11 -24.49 8.57
N LEU A 423 -20.81 -23.44 7.80
CA LEU A 423 -21.07 -23.52 6.36
C LEU A 423 -20.33 -24.77 5.82
N PRO A 424 -21.01 -25.59 5.01
CA PRO A 424 -20.60 -26.94 4.62
C PRO A 424 -19.24 -26.99 3.90
#